data_AF-A0A519VT49-F1
#
_entry.id   AF-A0A519VT49-F1
#
_cell.length_a   1.000
_cell.length_b   1.000
_cell.length_c   1.000
_cell.angle_alpha   90.00
_cell.angle_beta   90.00
_cell.angle_gamma   90.00
#
_symmetry.space_group_name_H-M   'P 1'
#
loop_
_entity.id
_entity.type
_entity.pdbx_description
1 polymer ?
#
loop_
_entity_poly.entity_id
_entity_poly.type
_entity_poly.pdbx_seq_one_letter_code
_entity_poly.pdbx_strand_id
1 'polypeptide(L)' 'DGRDDSKVDLNDANEVAYAAKQAGVSSSEYKELAKASGSFNRETIATYIQENKK' A
#
# COMPACT_ATOMS: atom_id res chain seq x y z
N ASP A 1 -12.23 2.08 -19.72
CA ASP A 1 -12.58 2.32 -18.32
C ASP A 1 -11.65 1.46 -17.49
N GLY A 2 -10.46 1.99 -17.17
CA GLY A 2 -9.25 1.18 -17.01
C GLY A 2 -8.53 1.41 -15.69
N ARG A 3 -9.26 1.51 -14.58
CA ARG A 3 -8.64 1.46 -13.26
C ARG A 3 -8.14 0.04 -13.04
N ASP A 4 -6.84 -0.10 -13.02
CA ASP A 4 -6.18 -1.33 -12.60
C ASP A 4 -6.30 -1.41 -11.07
N ASP A 5 -7.34 -2.10 -10.60
CA ASP A 5 -7.67 -2.28 -9.18
C ASP A 5 -6.52 -2.92 -8.38
N SER A 6 -5.48 -3.43 -9.05
CA SER A 6 -4.29 -4.00 -8.40
C SER A 6 -3.30 -2.96 -7.86
N LYS A 7 -3.37 -1.70 -8.32
CA LYS A 7 -2.47 -0.63 -7.86
C LYS A 7 -3.11 0.22 -6.78
N VAL A 8 -2.28 0.94 -6.04
CA VAL A 8 -2.70 1.94 -5.04
C VAL A 8 -2.15 3.30 -5.45
N ASP A 9 -3.03 4.29 -5.62
CA ASP A 9 -2.62 5.68 -5.75
C ASP A 9 -2.21 6.23 -4.39
N LEU A 10 -0.91 6.45 -4.20
CA LEU A 10 -0.36 7.00 -2.95
C LEU A 10 -0.75 8.47 -2.72
N ASN A 11 -1.34 9.13 -3.72
CA ASN A 11 -1.90 10.49 -3.59
C ASN A 11 -3.38 10.47 -3.19
N ASP A 12 -4.09 9.35 -3.37
CA ASP A 12 -5.47 9.18 -2.90
C ASP A 12 -5.47 8.75 -1.43
N ALA A 13 -5.88 9.67 -0.55
CA ALA A 13 -5.94 9.41 0.88
C ALA A 13 -6.93 8.28 1.23
N ASN A 14 -8.02 8.12 0.50
CA ASN A 14 -9.02 7.08 0.75
C ASN A 14 -8.47 5.71 0.34
N GLU A 15 -7.79 5.64 -0.81
CA GLU A 15 -7.22 4.38 -1.28
C GLU A 15 -6.08 3.90 -0.37
N VAL A 16 -5.21 4.81 0.03
CA VAL A 16 -4.16 4.52 1.02
C VAL A 16 -4.76 4.11 2.35
N ALA A 17 -5.79 4.78 2.84
CA ALA A 17 -6.44 4.40 4.10
C ALA A 17 -7.05 3.01 4.03
N TYR A 18 -7.69 2.67 2.90
CA TYR A 18 -8.24 1.34 2.68
C TYR A 18 -7.15 0.27 2.64
N ALA A 19 -6.09 0.47 1.85
CA ALA A 19 -4.99 -0.48 1.72
C ALA A 19 -4.20 -0.64 3.03
N ALA A 20 -3.94 0.46 3.75
CA ALA A 20 -3.30 0.44 5.06
C ALA A 20 -4.11 -0.37 6.09
N LYS A 21 -5.44 -0.21 6.08
CA LYS A 21 -6.33 -0.99 6.93
C LYS A 21 -6.27 -2.49 6.61
N GLN A 22 -6.22 -2.87 5.33
CA GLN A 22 -6.07 -4.27 4.92
C GLN A 22 -4.71 -4.85 5.36
N ALA A 23 -3.65 -4.04 5.32
CA ALA A 23 -2.31 -4.43 5.78
C ALA A 23 -2.10 -4.31 7.30
N GLY A 24 -3.10 -3.79 8.03
CA GLY A 24 -3.04 -3.59 9.47
C GLY A 24 -1.94 -2.62 9.92
N VAL A 25 -1.69 -1.56 9.16
CA VAL A 25 -0.73 -0.49 9.46
C VAL A 25 -1.40 0.88 9.40
N SER A 26 -0.71 1.92 9.88
CA SER A 26 -1.19 3.29 9.68
C SER A 26 -1.05 3.73 8.22
N SER A 27 -1.85 4.70 7.77
CA SER A 27 -1.74 5.24 6.40
C SER A 27 -0.38 5.89 6.12
N SER A 28 0.25 6.50 7.13
CA SER A 28 1.59 7.09 6.99
C SER A 28 2.64 6.01 6.77
N GLU A 29 2.62 4.98 7.62
CA GLU A 29 3.51 3.82 7.54
C GLU A 29 3.31 3.06 6.22
N TYR A 30 2.07 2.89 5.77
CA TYR A 30 1.78 2.30 4.47
C TYR A 30 2.43 3.09 3.33
N LYS A 31 2.34 4.43 3.33
CA LYS A 31 2.98 5.27 2.29
C LYS A 31 4.50 5.13 2.29
N GLU A 32 5.11 5.06 3.46
CA GLU A 32 6.56 4.88 3.58
C GLU A 32 7.00 3.50 3.07
N LEU A 33 6.31 2.44 3.50
CA LEU A 33 6.60 1.07 3.08
C LEU A 33 6.29 0.85 1.59
N ALA A 34 5.25 1.48 1.06
CA ALA A 34 4.96 1.46 -0.37
C ALA A 34 6.10 2.10 -1.18
N LYS A 35 6.56 3.29 -0.76
CA LYS A 35 7.72 3.95 -1.40
C LYS A 35 9.00 3.11 -1.27
N ALA A 36 9.24 2.52 -0.10
CA ALA A 36 10.41 1.67 0.14
C ALA A 36 10.40 0.38 -0.71
N SER A 37 9.22 -0.18 -0.96
CA SER A 37 9.05 -1.34 -1.86
C SER A 37 9.32 -1.00 -3.34
N GLY A 38 9.32 0.28 -3.71
CA GLY A 38 9.46 0.74 -5.09
C GLY A 38 8.28 0.35 -6.00
N SER A 39 7.18 -0.12 -5.44
CA SER A 39 6.00 -0.59 -6.17
C SER A 39 4.75 0.18 -5.79
N PHE A 40 3.84 0.30 -6.75
CA PHE A 40 2.48 0.80 -6.54
C PHE A 40 1.46 -0.34 -6.50
N ASN A 41 1.88 -1.59 -6.66
CA ASN A 41 0.98 -2.74 -6.62
C ASN A 41 0.64 -3.11 -5.17
N ARG A 42 -0.65 -3.25 -4.87
CA ARG A 42 -1.17 -3.50 -3.52
C ARG A 42 -0.64 -4.80 -2.92
N GLU A 43 -0.55 -5.87 -3.70
CA GLU A 43 0.00 -7.16 -3.24
C GLU A 43 1.48 -7.05 -2.94
N THR A 44 2.27 -6.43 -3.82
CA THR A 44 3.71 -6.24 -3.57
C THR A 44 3.95 -5.45 -2.29
N ILE A 45 3.19 -4.36 -2.09
CA ILE A 45 3.27 -3.55 -0.88
C ILE A 45 2.85 -4.37 0.35
N ALA A 46 1.77 -5.14 0.28
CA ALA A 46 1.31 -5.98 1.39
C ALA A 46 2.35 -7.05 1.78
N THR A 47 2.95 -7.72 0.81
CA THR A 47 4.05 -8.69 1.03
C THR A 47 5.24 -8.00 1.70
N TYR A 48 5.66 -6.85 1.18
CA TYR A 48 6.76 -6.07 1.76
C TYR A 48 6.46 -5.66 3.22
N ILE A 49 5.23 -5.22 3.52
CA ILE A 49 4.80 -4.89 4.88
C ILE A 49 4.88 -6.12 5.80
N GLN A 50 4.46 -7.30 5.34
CA GLN A 50 4.53 -8.53 6.13
C GLN A 50 5.98 -8.95 6.42
N GLU A 51 6.88 -8.79 5.46
CA GLU A 51 8.29 -9.11 5.63
C GLU A 51 9.00 -8.16 6.60
N ASN A 52 8.64 -6.87 6.59
CA ASN A 52 9.23 -5.84 7.44
C ASN A 52 8.57 -5.72 8.84
N LYS A 53 7.45 -6.43 9.08
CA LYS A 53 6.79 -6.50 10.40
C LYS A 53 7.41 -7.51 11.37
N LYS A 54 8.42 -8.28 10.94
CA LYS A 54 9.18 -9.20 11.80
C LYS A 54 10.20 -8.44 12.64
#